data_AF-A0A8T4ZZY1-F1
#
_entry.id   AF-A0A8T4ZZY1-F1
#
_cell.length_a   1.000
_cell.length_b   1.000
_cell.length_c   1.000
_cell.angle_alpha   90.00
_cell.angle_beta   90.00
_cell.angle_gamma   90.00
#
_symmetry.space_group_name_H-M   'P 1'
#
loop_
_entity.id
_entity.type
_entity.pdbx_description
1 polymer ?
#
loop_
_entity_poly.entity_id
_entity_poly.type
_entity_poly.pdbx_seq_one_letter_code
_entity_poly.pdbx_strand_id
1 'polypeptide(L)'
;MESLVRMFRESLFKAFYEWLEKNKTAIGEKWYVYAFNEAKRAEDLADNAIGVVGAAMWIFNTMANCGVMAGVGPDGYSLQYLENTKIDEASTKRLLTMIVACLNLQYLPIEEAKKPIPIISRSKFSLKLFVEDRKS
;
A
#
# COMPACT_ATOMS: atom_id res chain seq x y z
N MET A 1 10.29 14.33 6.82
CA MET A 1 9.16 13.51 7.29
C MET A 1 8.15 13.28 6.18
N GLU A 2 7.59 14.35 5.61
CA GLU A 2 6.65 14.31 4.47
C GLU A 2 7.16 13.44 3.30
N SER A 3 8.40 13.65 2.86
CA SER A 3 9.05 12.87 1.80
C SER A 3 9.13 11.37 2.10
N LEU A 4 9.29 10.99 3.37
CA LEU A 4 9.34 9.59 3.78
C LEU A 4 7.94 8.95 3.74
N VAL A 5 6.93 9.64 4.27
CA VAL A 5 5.54 9.14 4.23
C VAL A 5 5.07 8.99 2.77
N ARG A 6 5.42 9.95 1.91
CA ARG A 6 5.19 9.89 0.46
C ARG A 6 5.86 8.66 -0.17
N MET A 7 7.14 8.44 0.13
CA MET A 7 7.89 7.29 -0.37
C MET A 7 7.26 5.95 0.05
N PHE A 8 6.83 5.82 1.31
CA PHE A 8 6.17 4.62 1.80
C PHE A 8 4.83 4.39 1.11
N ARG A 9 4.02 5.44 0.95
CA ARG A 9 2.76 5.40 0.19
C ARG A 9 2.98 4.89 -1.23
N GLU A 10 3.88 5.52 -1.99
CA GLU A 10 4.14 5.17 -3.39
C GLU A 10 4.66 3.74 -3.51
N SER A 11 5.56 3.34 -2.61
CA SER A 11 6.13 1.99 -2.59
C SER A 11 5.07 0.93 -2.26
N LEU A 12 4.17 1.21 -1.32
CA LEU A 12 3.06 0.33 -0.95
C LEU A 12 2.12 0.09 -2.13
N PHE A 13 1.61 1.15 -2.75
CA PHE A 13 0.67 1.01 -3.87
C PHE A 13 1.34 0.40 -5.10
N LYS A 14 2.59 0.77 -5.39
CA LYS A 14 3.36 0.13 -6.47
C LYS A 14 3.50 -1.37 -6.23
N ALA A 15 3.91 -1.78 -5.03
CA ALA A 15 4.04 -3.20 -4.69
C ALA A 15 2.69 -3.93 -4.76
N PHE A 16 1.59 -3.26 -4.37
CA PHE A 16 0.27 -3.87 -4.43
C PHE A 16 -0.24 -4.03 -5.86
N TYR A 17 -0.07 -3.04 -6.73
CA TYR A 17 -0.44 -3.18 -8.15
C TYR A 17 0.36 -4.28 -8.83
N GLU A 18 1.68 -4.35 -8.59
CA GLU A 18 2.50 -5.44 -9.10
C GLU A 18 2.06 -6.81 -8.57
N TRP A 19 1.65 -6.89 -7.30
CA TRP A 19 1.11 -8.12 -6.71
C TRP A 19 -0.23 -8.51 -7.37
N LEU A 20 -1.15 -7.56 -7.58
CA LEU A 20 -2.42 -7.81 -8.26
C LEU A 20 -2.20 -8.35 -9.68
N GLU A 21 -1.29 -7.77 -10.45
CA GLU A 21 -0.98 -8.24 -11.82
C GLU A 21 -0.44 -9.67 -11.82
N LYS A 22 0.56 -9.95 -11.00
CA LYS A 22 1.19 -11.27 -10.94
C LYS A 22 0.23 -12.37 -10.48
N ASN A 23 -0.76 -12.00 -9.68
CA ASN A 23 -1.73 -12.92 -9.10
C ASN A 23 -3.10 -12.84 -9.78
N LYS A 24 -3.23 -12.11 -10.90
CA LYS A 24 -4.51 -11.84 -11.57
C LYS A 24 -5.31 -13.12 -11.86
N THR A 25 -4.66 -14.15 -12.38
CA THR A 25 -5.30 -15.44 -12.69
C THR A 25 -5.82 -16.15 -11.44
N ALA A 26 -5.08 -16.09 -10.34
CA ALA A 26 -5.45 -16.73 -9.07
C ALA A 26 -6.58 -15.98 -8.35
N ILE A 27 -6.53 -14.65 -8.39
CA ILE A 27 -7.52 -13.73 -7.81
C ILE A 27 -8.84 -13.81 -8.58
N GLY A 28 -8.75 -13.98 -9.91
CA GLY A 28 -9.89 -13.96 -10.82
C GLY A 28 -10.30 -12.54 -11.24
N GLU A 29 -10.75 -12.39 -12.49
CA GLU A 29 -10.95 -11.08 -13.15
C GLU A 29 -11.84 -10.13 -12.33
N LYS A 30 -12.98 -10.61 -11.84
CA LYS A 30 -13.95 -9.79 -11.11
C LYS A 30 -13.35 -9.22 -9.82
N TRP A 31 -12.60 -10.04 -9.08
CA TRP A 31 -11.99 -9.62 -7.82
C TRP A 31 -10.76 -8.75 -8.05
N TYR A 32 -9.97 -9.04 -9.10
CA TYR A 32 -8.87 -8.18 -9.54
C TYR A 32 -9.36 -6.77 -9.89
N VAL A 33 -10.41 -6.63 -10.71
CA VAL A 33 -10.95 -5.32 -11.10
C VAL A 33 -11.47 -4.55 -9.87
N TYR A 34 -12.16 -5.25 -8.97
CA TYR A 34 -12.62 -4.65 -7.71
C TYR A 34 -11.44 -4.14 -6.87
N ALA A 35 -10.47 -5.02 -6.56
CA ALA A 35 -9.32 -4.67 -5.73
C ALA A 35 -8.49 -3.53 -6.33
N PHE A 36 -8.30 -3.53 -7.66
CA PHE A 36 -7.59 -2.46 -8.36
C PHE A 36 -8.29 -1.10 -8.22
N ASN A 37 -9.62 -1.08 -8.38
CA ASN A 37 -10.40 0.15 -8.26
C ASN A 37 -10.45 0.67 -6.82
N GLU A 38 -10.62 -0.21 -5.83
CA GLU A 38 -10.55 0.19 -4.42
C GLU A 38 -9.14 0.66 -4.04
N ALA A 39 -8.08 0.05 -4.60
CA ALA A 39 -6.72 0.53 -4.40
C ALA A 39 -6.54 1.97 -4.88
N LYS A 40 -7.12 2.33 -6.03
CA LYS A 40 -7.07 3.71 -6.53
C LYS A 40 -7.77 4.70 -5.61
N ARG A 41 -8.90 4.31 -5.01
CA ARG A 41 -9.60 5.14 -4.02
C ARG A 41 -8.79 5.26 -2.73
N ALA A 42 -8.26 4.14 -2.22
CA ALA A 42 -7.42 4.13 -1.03
C ALA A 42 -6.15 4.99 -1.24
N GLU A 43 -5.56 4.95 -2.43
CA GLU A 43 -4.43 5.79 -2.84
C GLU A 43 -4.78 7.29 -2.75
N ASP A 44 -5.94 7.70 -3.26
CA ASP A 44 -6.42 9.08 -3.19
C ASP A 44 -6.76 9.57 -1.76
N LEU A 45 -7.11 8.65 -0.85
CA LEU A 45 -7.44 8.93 0.55
C LEU A 45 -6.23 8.86 1.48
N ALA A 46 -5.16 8.17 1.10
CA ALA A 46 -3.93 8.07 1.88
C ALA A 46 -3.10 9.35 1.77
N ASP A 47 -3.61 10.45 2.32
CA ASP A 47 -3.03 11.81 2.24
C ASP A 47 -2.26 12.23 3.49
N ASN A 48 -2.00 11.31 4.41
CA ASN A 48 -1.16 11.49 5.58
C ASN A 48 -0.71 10.11 6.10
N ALA A 49 0.10 10.07 7.16
CA ALA A 49 0.64 8.81 7.67
C ALA A 49 -0.46 7.85 8.17
N ILE A 50 -1.51 8.39 8.80
CA ILE A 50 -2.65 7.58 9.28
C ILE A 50 -3.37 6.93 8.09
N GLY A 51 -3.59 7.69 7.01
CA GLY A 51 -4.18 7.18 5.77
C GLY A 51 -3.33 6.08 5.12
N VAL A 52 -2.00 6.23 5.13
CA VAL A 52 -1.07 5.21 4.62
C VAL A 52 -1.13 3.92 5.45
N VAL A 53 -1.15 4.04 6.78
CA VAL A 53 -1.33 2.87 7.69
C VAL A 53 -2.67 2.19 7.42
N GLY A 54 -3.76 2.95 7.31
CA GLY A 54 -5.08 2.42 7.01
C GLY A 54 -5.13 1.68 5.66
N ALA A 55 -4.50 2.23 4.62
CA ALA A 55 -4.37 1.57 3.33
C ALA A 55 -3.55 0.27 3.42
N ALA A 56 -2.44 0.27 4.16
CA ALA A 56 -1.62 -0.92 4.35
C ALA A 56 -2.40 -2.05 5.03
N MET A 57 -3.21 -1.74 6.05
CA MET A 57 -4.08 -2.72 6.72
C MET A 57 -5.18 -3.26 5.79
N TRP A 58 -5.79 -2.39 4.98
CA TRP A 58 -6.77 -2.83 3.99
C TRP A 58 -6.15 -3.75 2.93
N ILE A 59 -4.97 -3.43 2.42
CA ILE A 59 -4.21 -4.29 1.50
C ILE A 59 -3.90 -5.64 2.15
N PHE A 60 -3.41 -5.63 3.39
CA PHE A 60 -3.13 -6.85 4.15
C PHE A 60 -4.36 -7.78 4.26
N ASN A 61 -5.51 -7.22 4.61
CA ASN A 61 -6.78 -7.97 4.64
C ASN A 61 -7.22 -8.45 3.26
N THR A 62 -6.90 -7.70 2.20
CA THR A 62 -7.19 -8.10 0.82
C THR A 62 -6.36 -9.31 0.40
N MET A 63 -5.08 -9.36 0.81
CA MET A 63 -4.23 -10.54 0.61
C MET A 63 -4.78 -11.76 1.34
N ALA A 64 -5.31 -11.59 2.56
CA ALA A 64 -5.94 -12.67 3.32
C ALA A 64 -7.15 -13.28 2.60
N ASN A 65 -8.00 -12.44 2.00
CA ASN A 65 -9.12 -12.90 1.16
C ASN A 65 -8.68 -13.67 -0.10
N CYS A 66 -7.40 -13.56 -0.49
CA CYS A 66 -6.82 -14.26 -1.63
C CYS A 66 -5.97 -15.48 -1.22
N GLY A 67 -6.07 -15.96 0.02
CA GLY A 67 -5.36 -17.15 0.48
C GLY A 67 -3.95 -16.90 0.99
N VAL A 68 -3.65 -15.69 1.48
CA VAL A 68 -2.39 -15.37 2.16
C VAL A 68 -2.64 -15.20 3.67
N MET A 69 -2.16 -16.10 4.51
CA MET A 69 -2.16 -15.89 5.96
C MET A 69 -0.77 -15.49 6.42
N ALA A 70 -0.65 -14.32 7.03
CA ALA A 70 0.58 -13.86 7.63
C ALA A 70 0.32 -13.18 8.97
N GLY A 71 1.33 -13.11 9.83
CA GLY A 71 1.39 -12.15 10.92
C GLY A 71 2.27 -10.98 10.50
N VAL A 72 1.89 -9.75 10.89
CA VAL A 72 2.70 -8.55 10.70
C VAL A 72 2.91 -7.87 12.04
N GLY A 73 4.10 -7.34 12.26
CA GLY A 73 4.48 -6.65 13.48
C GLY A 73 5.66 -5.70 13.24
N PRO A 74 6.14 -5.03 14.30
CA PRO A 74 7.18 -4.01 14.18
C PRO A 74 8.51 -4.58 13.67
N ASP A 75 8.78 -5.83 14.03
CA ASP A 75 10.03 -6.54 13.71
C ASP A 75 10.00 -7.24 12.35
N GLY A 76 8.88 -7.17 11.61
CA GLY A 76 8.74 -7.87 10.33
C GLY A 76 7.39 -8.56 10.16
N TYR A 77 7.40 -9.59 9.32
CA TYR A 77 6.24 -10.42 9.07
C TYR A 77 6.60 -11.90 9.23
N SER A 78 5.59 -12.72 9.51
CA SER A 78 5.69 -14.18 9.47
C SER A 78 4.65 -14.70 8.48
N LEU A 79 5.09 -15.33 7.39
CA LEU A 79 4.19 -15.97 6.44
C LEU A 79 3.77 -17.33 7.00
N GLN A 80 2.51 -17.47 7.38
CA GLN A 80 1.95 -18.68 8.02
C GLN A 80 1.36 -19.63 6.99
N TYR A 81 0.70 -19.07 5.99
CA TYR A 81 0.11 -19.81 4.87
C TYR A 81 0.18 -18.98 3.60
N LEU A 82 0.47 -19.68 2.51
CA LEU A 82 0.35 -19.14 1.17
C LEU A 82 -0.18 -20.27 0.29
N GLU A 83 -1.22 -19.98 -0.49
CA GLU A 83 -1.71 -20.89 -1.53
C GLU A 83 -0.66 -20.97 -2.65
N ASN A 84 0.42 -21.74 -2.41
CA ASN A 84 1.63 -21.81 -3.23
C ASN A 84 1.39 -22.30 -4.67
N THR A 85 0.22 -22.87 -4.95
CA THR A 85 -0.14 -23.34 -6.30
C THR A 85 -0.65 -22.22 -7.20
N LYS A 86 -0.97 -21.05 -6.63
CA LYS A 86 -1.70 -19.98 -7.33
C LYS A 86 -1.12 -18.59 -7.08
N ILE A 87 -0.53 -18.34 -5.90
CA ILE A 87 -0.05 -17.02 -5.52
C ILE A 87 1.48 -16.94 -5.61
N ASP A 88 1.99 -15.90 -6.26
CA ASP A 88 3.41 -15.59 -6.40
C ASP A 88 4.00 -15.16 -5.04
N GLU A 89 4.83 -16.04 -4.48
CA GLU A 89 5.45 -15.86 -3.17
C GLU A 89 6.38 -14.64 -3.13
N ALA A 90 7.13 -14.39 -4.20
CA ALA A 90 8.11 -13.31 -4.25
C ALA A 90 7.45 -11.92 -4.13
N SER A 91 6.40 -11.67 -4.90
CA SER A 91 5.62 -10.43 -4.78
C SER A 91 4.87 -10.36 -3.45
N THR A 92 4.38 -11.48 -2.92
CA THR A 92 3.68 -11.54 -1.63
C THR A 92 4.61 -11.09 -0.50
N LYS A 93 5.83 -11.65 -0.44
CA LYS A 93 6.85 -11.26 0.55
C LYS A 93 7.23 -9.79 0.43
N ARG A 94 7.45 -9.30 -0.80
CA ARG A 94 7.76 -7.89 -1.03
C ARG A 94 6.62 -6.98 -0.56
N LEU A 95 5.37 -7.33 -0.82
CA LEU A 95 4.22 -6.56 -0.38
C LEU A 95 4.10 -6.56 1.15
N LEU A 96 4.29 -7.72 1.81
CA LEU A 96 4.32 -7.81 3.28
C LEU A 96 5.42 -6.93 3.89
N THR A 97 6.61 -6.88 3.30
CA THR A 97 7.67 -5.95 3.73
C THR A 97 7.22 -4.49 3.65
N MET A 98 6.54 -4.10 2.56
CA MET A 98 6.03 -2.73 2.42
C MET A 98 4.91 -2.42 3.42
N ILE A 99 4.03 -3.40 3.69
CA ILE A 99 2.99 -3.28 4.72
C ILE A 99 3.65 -3.02 6.09
N VAL A 100 4.64 -3.82 6.49
CA VAL A 100 5.36 -3.63 7.76
C VAL A 100 5.99 -2.24 7.84
N ALA A 101 6.69 -1.81 6.78
CA ALA A 101 7.29 -0.48 6.73
C ALA A 101 6.24 0.64 6.91
N CYS A 102 5.06 0.49 6.30
CA CYS A 102 3.96 1.44 6.47
C CYS A 102 3.35 1.39 7.86
N LEU A 103 3.17 0.21 8.46
CA LEU A 103 2.64 0.07 9.82
C LEU A 103 3.54 0.76 10.85
N ASN A 104 4.85 0.79 10.64
CA ASN A 104 5.77 1.51 11.51
C ASN A 104 5.55 3.03 11.56
N LEU A 105 4.76 3.61 10.64
CA LEU A 105 4.30 4.99 10.76
C LEU A 105 3.37 5.23 11.95
N GLN A 106 2.78 4.18 12.53
CA GLN A 106 1.96 4.26 13.75
C GLN A 106 2.73 4.79 14.96
N TYR A 107 4.07 4.73 14.93
CA TYR A 107 4.95 5.23 15.99
C TYR A 107 5.23 6.72 15.89
N LEU A 108 4.76 7.41 14.85
CA LEU A 108 4.89 8.85 14.74
C LEU A 108 4.05 9.56 15.82
N PRO A 109 4.53 10.69 16.36
CA PRO A 109 3.69 11.57 17.15
C PRO A 109 2.43 11.96 16.38
N ILE A 110 1.29 12.01 17.06
CA ILE A 110 -0.02 12.25 16.41
C ILE A 110 -0.05 13.52 15.57
N GLU A 111 0.64 14.57 16.00
CA GLU A 111 0.75 15.84 15.28
C GLU A 111 1.50 15.70 13.96
N GLU A 112 2.54 14.85 13.90
CA GLU A 112 3.26 14.53 12.66
C GLU A 112 2.43 13.60 11.77
N ALA A 113 1.73 12.63 12.37
CA ALA A 113 0.97 11.63 11.64
C ALA A 113 -0.22 12.22 10.87
N LYS A 114 -0.78 13.33 11.36
CA LYS A 114 -1.89 14.07 10.74
C LYS A 114 -1.44 15.06 9.66
N LYS A 115 -0.14 15.35 9.54
CA LYS A 115 0.33 16.32 8.53
C LYS A 115 0.01 15.80 7.13
N PRO A 116 -0.64 16.61 6.28
CA PRO A 116 -0.97 16.19 4.94
C PRO A 116 0.31 16.00 4.13
N ILE A 117 0.40 14.90 3.40
CA ILE A 117 1.33 14.75 2.29
C ILE A 117 0.65 15.30 1.03
N PRO A 118 1.30 16.24 0.33
CA PRO A 118 0.77 16.75 -0.92
C PRO A 118 0.62 15.64 -1.97
N ILE A 119 -0.60 15.28 -2.35
CA ILE A 119 -0.86 14.25 -3.37
C ILE A 119 -0.96 14.91 -4.74
N ILE A 120 -0.22 14.39 -5.72
CA ILE A 120 -0.50 14.63 -7.14
C ILE A 120 -1.33 13.44 -7.63
N SER A 121 -2.65 13.55 -7.62
CA SER A 121 -3.53 12.58 -8.27
C SER A 121 -4.36 13.26 -9.35
N ARG A 122 -4.92 12.47 -10.28
CA ARG A 122 -5.81 13.01 -11.33
C ARG A 122 -7.10 13.63 -10.75
N SER A 123 -7.54 13.17 -9.57
CA SER A 123 -8.73 13.69 -8.88
C SER A 123 -8.43 14.89 -7.98
N LYS A 124 -7.16 15.08 -7.56
CA LYS A 124 -6.68 16.14 -6.67
C LYS A 124 -5.46 16.89 -7.24
N PHE A 125 -5.46 17.18 -8.55
CA PHE A 125 -4.31 17.81 -9.20
C PHE A 125 -4.02 19.18 -8.58
N SER A 126 -2.78 19.39 -8.14
CA SER A 126 -2.28 20.70 -7.69
C SER A 126 -1.12 21.14 -8.57
N LEU A 127 -1.34 22.24 -9.31
CA LEU A 127 -0.35 22.84 -10.19
C LEU A 127 0.94 23.23 -9.44
N LYS A 128 0.81 23.65 -8.17
CA LYS A 128 1.94 24.02 -7.32
C LYS A 128 2.86 22.81 -7.08
N LEU A 129 2.28 21.66 -6.76
CA LEU A 129 3.04 20.43 -6.50
C LEU A 129 3.73 19.91 -7.75
N PHE A 130 3.06 19.99 -8.90
CA PHE A 130 3.63 19.58 -10.18
C PHE A 130 4.87 20.40 -10.57
N VAL A 131 4.89 21.70 -10.23
CA VAL A 131 6.02 22.58 -10.51
C VAL A 131 7.17 22.38 -9.52
N GLU A 132 6.88 22.07 -8.26
CA GLU A 132 7.88 21.79 -7.22
C GLU A 132 8.60 20.45 -7.46
N ASP A 133 7.87 19.41 -7.89
CA ASP A 133 8.42 18.06 -8.21
C ASP A 133 9.43 18.07 -9.38
N ARG A 134 9.28 18.99 -10.34
CA ARG A 134 10.19 19.11 -11.50
C ARG A 134 11.48 19.91 -11.23
N LYS A 135 11.62 20.48 -10.03
CA LYS A 135 12.78 21.30 -9.65
C LYS A 135 13.79 20.57 -8.75
N SER A 136 13.42 19.42 -8.20
CA SER A 136 14.28 18.49 -7.47
C SER A 136 14.87 17.42 -8.37
#